data_AF-T2JJ48-F1
#
_entry.id   AF-T2JJ48-F1
#
_cell.length_a   1.000
_cell.length_b   1.000
_cell.length_c   1.000
_cell.angle_alpha   90.00
_cell.angle_beta   90.00
_cell.angle_gamma   90.00
#
_symmetry.space_group_name_H-M   'P 1'
#
loop_
_entity.id
_entity.type
_entity.pdbx_description
1 polymer ?
#
loop_
_entity_poly.entity_id
_entity_poly.type
_entity_poly.pdbx_seq_one_letter_code
_entity_poly.pdbx_strand_id
1 'polypeptide(L)'
;MVIDEFDARLHPLISRTIIELFNSNETNPNNGQLIVMTHDTNLLSPKLFRRDQIWFTEKDRYGASDLYSLVEYKISDDAAFENDYIKGRYGAIPYIGDLTTLINSNGENREKS
;
A
#
# COMPACT_ATOMS: atom_id res chain seq x y z
N MET A 1 17.35 -7.77 2.78
CA MET A 1 17.48 -6.36 2.37
C MET A 1 16.19 -5.65 2.73
N VAL A 2 16.28 -4.43 3.28
CA VAL A 2 15.11 -3.61 3.65
C VAL A 2 15.17 -2.33 2.81
N ILE A 3 14.10 -1.99 2.11
CA ILE A 3 14.00 -0.79 1.27
C ILE A 3 12.74 -0.03 1.64
N ASP A 4 12.88 1.25 1.88
CA ASP A 4 11.76 2.18 2.04
C ASP A 4 11.49 2.91 0.73
N GLU A 5 10.24 3.33 0.51
CA GLU A 5 9.74 3.92 -0.74
C GLU A 5 10.21 3.14 -1.98
N PHE A 6 9.97 1.82 -2.01
CA PHE A 6 10.48 0.93 -3.05
C PHE A 6 10.04 1.31 -4.47
N ASP A 7 8.89 1.94 -4.61
CA ASP A 7 8.34 2.47 -5.86
C ASP A 7 8.90 3.85 -6.25
N ALA A 8 9.73 4.48 -5.41
CA ALA A 8 10.26 5.81 -5.67
C ALA A 8 11.04 5.83 -6.99
N ARG A 9 10.47 6.56 -7.96
CA ARG A 9 11.05 6.77 -9.32
C ARG A 9 11.08 5.52 -10.20
N LEU A 10 10.49 4.41 -9.77
CA LEU A 10 10.33 3.22 -10.59
C LEU A 10 8.95 3.22 -11.25
N HIS A 11 8.90 2.80 -12.50
CA HIS A 11 7.63 2.47 -13.12
C HIS A 11 7.06 1.21 -12.45
N PRO A 12 5.75 1.11 -12.15
CA PRO A 12 5.15 -0.02 -11.42
C PRO A 12 5.53 -1.41 -11.96
N LEU A 13 5.63 -1.52 -13.29
CA LEU A 13 6.09 -2.77 -13.94
C LEU A 13 7.51 -3.19 -13.52
N ILE A 14 8.43 -2.25 -13.31
CA ILE A 14 9.80 -2.53 -12.88
C ILE A 14 9.80 -3.05 -11.44
N SER A 15 9.10 -2.35 -10.54
CA SER A 15 8.94 -2.76 -9.13
C SER A 15 8.37 -4.19 -9.04
N ARG A 16 7.35 -4.46 -9.85
CA ARG A 16 6.75 -5.79 -9.99
C ARG A 16 7.75 -6.84 -10.47
N THR A 17 8.49 -6.57 -11.54
CA THR A 17 9.48 -7.52 -12.07
C THR A 17 10.56 -7.84 -11.04
N ILE A 18 11.03 -6.85 -10.27
CA ILE A 18 11.99 -7.09 -9.19
C ILE A 18 11.41 -8.06 -8.15
N ILE A 19 10.16 -7.87 -7.73
CA ILE A 19 9.48 -8.78 -6.81
C ILE A 19 9.37 -10.20 -7.39
N GLU A 20 8.99 -10.32 -8.66
CA GLU A 20 8.89 -11.61 -9.35
C GLU A 20 10.25 -12.34 -9.38
N LEU A 21 11.37 -11.62 -9.56
CA LEU A 21 12.72 -12.19 -9.50
C LEU A 21 13.08 -12.72 -8.11
N PHE A 22 12.65 -12.05 -7.04
CA PHE A 22 12.89 -12.51 -5.67
C PHE A 22 12.00 -13.70 -5.28
N ASN A 23 10.82 -13.84 -5.90
CA ASN A 23 9.87 -14.92 -5.64
C ASN A 23 10.13 -16.19 -6.46
N SER A 24 11.07 -16.19 -7.40
CA SER A 24 11.42 -17.35 -8.22
C SER A 24 12.66 -18.06 -7.69
N ASN A 25 12.57 -19.39 -7.53
CA ASN A 25 13.71 -20.23 -7.15
C ASN A 25 14.82 -20.25 -8.21
N GLU A 26 14.49 -19.96 -9.47
CA GLU A 26 15.47 -19.93 -10.56
C GLU A 26 16.37 -18.69 -10.47
N THR A 27 15.77 -17.54 -10.15
CA THR A 27 16.47 -16.25 -10.09
C THR A 27 16.93 -15.88 -8.68
N ASN A 28 16.34 -16.50 -7.64
CA ASN A 28 16.72 -16.36 -6.23
C ASN A 28 17.05 -17.73 -5.58
N PRO A 29 18.03 -18.50 -6.10
CA PRO A 29 18.34 -19.85 -5.61
C PRO A 29 18.86 -19.90 -4.17
N ASN A 30 19.28 -18.75 -3.63
CA ASN A 30 19.81 -18.63 -2.28
C ASN A 30 18.74 -18.15 -1.27
N ASN A 31 17.47 -18.05 -1.67
CA ASN A 31 16.37 -17.59 -0.84
C ASN A 31 16.64 -16.24 -0.15
N GLY A 32 17.22 -15.29 -0.89
CA GLY A 32 17.43 -13.94 -0.40
C GLY A 32 16.11 -13.28 -0.01
N GLN A 33 16.07 -12.61 1.15
CA GLN A 33 14.87 -11.94 1.63
C GLN A 33 14.85 -10.45 1.24
N LEU A 34 13.73 -10.01 0.68
CA LEU A 34 13.40 -8.63 0.38
C LEU A 34 12.23 -8.18 1.25
N ILE A 35 12.41 -7.10 2.01
CA ILE A 35 11.36 -6.43 2.77
C ILE A 35 11.25 -5.02 2.21
N VAL A 36 10.06 -4.64 1.75
CA VAL A 36 9.82 -3.35 1.09
C VAL A 36 8.66 -2.62 1.75
N MET A 37 8.76 -1.31 1.83
CA MET A 37 7.65 -0.40 2.08
C MET A 37 7.35 0.36 0.78
N THR A 38 6.06 0.51 0.45
CA THR A 38 5.61 1.07 -0.82
C THR A 38 4.22 1.67 -0.68
N HIS A 39 3.94 2.68 -1.52
CA HIS A 39 2.59 3.23 -1.69
C HIS A 39 1.89 2.71 -2.96
N ASP A 40 2.56 1.89 -3.77
CA ASP A 40 2.04 1.36 -5.03
C ASP A 40 1.07 0.20 -4.79
N THR A 41 -0.23 0.48 -4.93
CA THR A 41 -1.29 -0.52 -4.75
C THR A 41 -1.30 -1.61 -5.81
N ASN A 42 -0.66 -1.39 -6.98
CA ASN A 42 -0.60 -2.40 -8.05
C ASN A 42 0.17 -3.66 -7.62
N LEU A 43 0.99 -3.56 -6.57
CA LEU A 43 1.71 -4.67 -5.98
C LEU A 43 0.82 -5.55 -5.07
N LEU A 44 -0.34 -5.06 -4.63
CA LEU A 44 -1.31 -5.81 -3.83
C LEU A 44 -2.04 -6.83 -4.69
N SER A 45 -1.36 -7.96 -4.97
CA SER A 45 -1.88 -9.01 -5.83
C SER A 45 -1.69 -10.40 -5.21
N PRO A 46 -2.73 -11.26 -5.20
CA PRO A 46 -2.58 -12.66 -4.80
C PRO A 46 -1.65 -13.46 -5.72
N LYS A 47 -1.33 -12.93 -6.91
CA LYS A 47 -0.37 -13.53 -7.84
C LYS A 47 1.09 -13.25 -7.46
N LEU A 48 1.33 -12.18 -6.71
CA LEU A 48 2.68 -11.77 -6.28
C LEU A 48 2.97 -12.19 -4.84
N PHE A 49 1.98 -12.13 -3.96
CA PHE A 49 2.18 -12.35 -2.54
C PHE A 49 1.09 -13.24 -1.95
N ARG A 50 1.50 -14.05 -0.98
CA ARG A 50 0.56 -14.68 -0.05
C ARG A 50 0.10 -13.67 1.00
N ARG A 51 -1.02 -13.96 1.67
CA ARG A 51 -1.63 -13.07 2.67
C ARG A 51 -0.69 -12.76 3.85
N ASP A 52 0.12 -13.71 4.28
CA ASP A 52 1.12 -13.55 5.35
C ASP A 52 2.31 -12.64 4.97
N GLN A 53 2.48 -12.37 3.68
CA GLN A 53 3.55 -11.51 3.15
C GLN A 53 3.08 -10.06 2.93
N ILE A 54 1.79 -9.77 3.16
CA ILE A 54 1.23 -8.42 3.04
C ILE A 54 0.90 -7.90 4.43
N TRP A 55 1.41 -6.71 4.72
CA TRP A 55 1.23 -6.00 5.97
C TRP A 55 0.81 -4.56 5.68
N PHE A 56 -0.17 -4.08 6.43
CA PHE A 56 -0.68 -2.72 6.33
C PHE A 56 -0.25 -1.94 7.56
N THR A 57 0.00 -0.65 7.37
CA THR A 57 0.26 0.29 8.47
C THR A 57 -0.81 1.35 8.46
N GLU A 58 -1.51 1.53 9.57
CA GLU A 58 -2.49 2.59 9.79
C GLU A 58 -2.04 3.47 10.95
N LYS A 59 -2.32 4.78 10.86
CA LYS A 59 -2.10 5.70 11.97
C LYS A 59 -3.41 6.03 12.65
N ASP A 60 -3.43 5.91 13.97
CA ASP A 60 -4.57 6.33 14.77
C ASP A 60 -4.65 7.86 14.88
N ARG A 61 -5.73 8.34 15.49
CA ARG A 61 -5.97 9.79 15.70
C ARG A 61 -4.96 10.46 16.65
N TYR A 62 -4.16 9.68 17.37
CA TYR A 62 -3.12 10.15 18.28
C TYR A 62 -1.72 10.08 17.64
N GLY A 63 -1.62 9.61 16.40
CA GLY A 63 -0.38 9.47 15.65
C GLY A 63 0.41 8.19 15.93
N ALA A 64 -0.15 7.26 16.71
CA ALA A 64 0.43 5.93 16.88
C ALA A 64 0.21 5.10 15.60
N SER A 65 1.23 4.34 15.19
CA SER A 65 1.13 3.45 14.04
C SER A 65 0.80 2.03 14.49
N ASP A 66 -0.26 1.47 13.92
CA ASP A 66 -0.62 0.07 14.06
C ASP A 66 -0.24 -0.69 12.78
N LEU A 67 0.40 -1.85 12.97
CA LEU A 67 0.88 -2.72 11.90
C LEU A 67 0.17 -4.07 12.00
N TYR A 68 -0.49 -4.51 10.94
CA TYR A 68 -1.29 -5.73 10.91
C TYR A 68 -1.22 -6.42 9.55
N SER A 69 -1.43 -7.74 9.51
CA SER A 69 -1.29 -8.53 8.29
C SER A 69 -2.62 -8.77 7.59
N LEU A 70 -2.58 -8.94 6.27
CA LEU A 70 -3.76 -9.35 5.49
C LEU A 70 -4.32 -10.71 5.95
N VAL A 71 -3.51 -11.56 6.59
CA VAL A 71 -3.95 -12.85 7.15
C VAL A 71 -5.03 -12.71 8.24
N GLU A 72 -5.10 -11.55 8.89
CA GLU A 72 -6.09 -11.28 9.94
C GLU A 72 -7.51 -11.10 9.37
N TYR A 73 -7.62 -10.90 8.05
CA TYR A 73 -8.90 -10.75 7.35
C TYR A 73 -9.40 -12.08 6.78
N LYS A 74 -10.68 -12.35 6.99
CA LYS A 74 -11.38 -13.49 6.38
C LYS A 74 -11.73 -13.16 4.93
N ILE A 75 -10.79 -13.38 4.02
CA ILE A 75 -10.98 -13.16 2.58
C ILE A 75 -11.03 -14.48 1.82
N SER A 76 -11.73 -14.47 0.68
CA SER A 76 -11.81 -15.61 -0.23
C SER A 76 -10.48 -15.82 -0.98
N ASP A 77 -10.25 -17.02 -1.49
CA ASP A 77 -9.03 -17.37 -2.24
C ASP A 77 -8.92 -16.64 -3.59
N ASP A 78 -10.05 -16.17 -4.12
CA ASP A 78 -10.18 -15.36 -5.33
C ASP A 78 -10.26 -13.84 -5.05
N ALA A 79 -9.97 -13.41 -3.81
CA ALA A 79 -10.07 -12.00 -3.44
C ALA A 79 -9.13 -11.11 -4.27
N ALA A 80 -9.69 -10.01 -4.78
CA ALA A 80 -8.94 -9.00 -5.51
C ALA A 80 -8.33 -8.00 -4.51
N PHE A 81 -7.14 -8.33 -3.98
CA PHE A 81 -6.51 -7.61 -2.87
C PHE A 81 -6.47 -6.09 -3.08
N GLU A 82 -5.97 -5.60 -4.22
CA GLU A 82 -5.95 -4.17 -4.54
C GLU A 82 -7.36 -3.53 -4.52
N ASN A 83 -8.34 -4.13 -5.20
CA ASN A 83 -9.70 -3.58 -5.26
C ASN A 83 -10.37 -3.53 -3.89
N ASP A 84 -10.15 -4.55 -3.07
CA ASP A 84 -10.68 -4.62 -1.71
C ASP A 84 -10.00 -3.60 -0.79
N TYR A 85 -8.69 -3.38 -0.96
CA TYR A 85 -7.93 -2.33 -0.28
C TYR A 85 -8.46 -0.94 -0.64
N ILE A 86 -8.62 -0.63 -1.94
CA ILE A 86 -9.14 0.67 -2.41
C ILE A 86 -10.56 0.95 -1.87
N LYS A 87 -11.37 -0.10 -1.68
CA LYS A 87 -12.71 0.00 -1.06
C LYS A 87 -12.67 0.17 0.47
N GLY A 88 -11.50 0.20 1.08
CA GLY A 88 -11.31 0.36 2.52
C GLY A 88 -11.56 -0.91 3.33
N ARG A 89 -11.64 -2.10 2.72
CA ARG A 89 -11.94 -3.35 3.45
C ARG A 89 -10.85 -3.74 4.44
N TYR A 90 -9.62 -3.30 4.21
CA TYR A 90 -8.46 -3.62 5.04
C TYR A 90 -8.00 -2.43 5.89
N GLY A 91 -8.79 -1.36 6.03
CA GLY A 91 -8.33 -0.12 6.66
C GLY A 91 -7.15 0.48 5.89
N ALA A 92 -6.28 1.22 6.60
CA ALA A 92 -5.06 1.85 6.06
C ALA A 92 -5.28 2.73 4.81
N ILE A 93 -6.53 3.10 4.52
CA ILE A 93 -6.86 4.05 3.46
C ILE A 93 -6.71 5.49 3.99
N PRO A 94 -6.16 6.42 3.19
CA PRO A 94 -6.01 7.79 3.64
C PRO A 94 -7.37 8.44 3.89
N TYR A 95 -7.50 9.15 5.02
CA TYR A 95 -8.66 9.99 5.28
C TYR A 95 -8.59 11.25 4.42
N ILE A 96 -9.20 11.16 3.24
CA ILE A 96 -9.45 12.27 2.35
C ILE A 96 -10.72 12.95 2.87
N GLY A 97 -10.57 13.92 3.78
CA GLY A 97 -11.69 14.72 4.28
C GLY A 97 -12.38 15.49 3.15
N ASP A 98 -13.24 16.46 3.48
CA ASP A 98 -13.84 17.33 2.46
C ASP A 98 -12.78 18.32 1.92
N LEU A 99 -11.99 17.90 0.92
CA LEU A 99 -11.03 18.78 0.25
C LEU A 99 -11.70 20.01 -0.37
N THR A 100 -12.97 19.89 -0.79
CA THR A 100 -13.73 21.01 -1.32
C THR A 100 -13.92 22.11 -0.27
N THR A 101 -14.15 21.77 1.00
CA THR A 101 -14.20 22.78 2.08
C THR A 101 -12.85 23.46 2.33
N LEU A 102 -11.75 22.70 2.26
CA LEU A 102 -10.38 23.24 2.41
C LEU A 102 -9.98 24.16 1.25
N ILE A 103 -10.44 23.87 0.04
CA ILE A 103 -10.20 24.72 -1.14
C ILE A 103 -11.03 25.99 -1.05
N ASN A 104 -12.31 25.89 -0.65
CA ASN A 104 -13.22 27.03 -0.59
C ASN A 104 -12.92 28.00 0.57
N SER A 105 -12.38 27.53 1.70
CA SER A 105 -11.98 28.41 2.82
C SER A 105 -10.87 29.41 2.47
N ASN A 106 -10.13 29.17 1.39
CA ASN A 106 -9.09 30.09 0.89
C ASN A 106 -9.62 31.14 -0.10
N GLY A 107 -10.85 30.97 -0.61
CA GLY A 107 -11.49 31.90 -1.55
C GLY A 107 -12.20 33.09 -0.89
N GLU A 108 -12.76 32.89 0.30
CA GLU A 108 -13.60 33.91 0.97
C GLU A 108 -12.79 35.04 1.64
N ASN A 109 -11.48 34.87 1.84
CA ASN A 109 -10.62 35.88 2.46
C ASN A 109 -10.11 36.98 1.50
N ARG A 110 -10.56 37.01 0.24
CA ARG A 110 -10.09 37.98 -0.77
C ARG A 110 -11.10 39.07 -1.19
N GLU A 111 -12.32 39.06 -0.67
CA GLU A 111 -13.36 40.03 -1.08
C GLU A 111 -13.75 41.07 -0.01
N LYS A 112 -12.97 41.20 1.08
CA LYS A 112 -13.15 42.29 2.05
C LYS A 112 -11.85 43.06 2.27
N SER A 113 -11.56 43.99 1.36
CA SER A 113 -10.66 45.14 1.56
C SER A 113 -11.12 46.29 0.69
#